data_AF-A0A6M4WYD4-F1
#
_entry.id   AF-A0A6M4WYD4-F1
#
_cell.length_a   1.000
_cell.length_b   1.000
_cell.length_c   1.000
_cell.angle_alpha   90.00
_cell.angle_beta   90.00
_cell.angle_gamma   90.00
#
_symmetry.space_group_name_H-M   'P 1'
#
loop_
_entity.id
_entity.type
_entity.pdbx_description
1 polymer ?
#
loop_
_entity_poly.entity_id
_entity_poly.type
_entity_poly.pdbx_seq_one_letter_code
_entity_poly.pdbx_strand_id
1 'polypeptide(L)' 'MAATASIPVYLSIGAGSAMEIGAIELTADAAGTITLTTLDVAAALRETADAMEAAAAKEADGGTP' A
#
# COMPACT_ATOMS: atom_id res chain seq x y z
N MET A 1 -25.52 0.08 -3.58
CA MET A 1 -24.20 0.72 -3.55
C MET A 1 -23.25 -0.26 -2.88
N ALA A 2 -22.20 -0.72 -3.56
CA ALA A 2 -21.22 -1.61 -2.92
C ALA A 2 -20.42 -0.78 -1.92
N ALA A 3 -20.30 -1.25 -0.69
CA ALA A 3 -19.50 -0.57 0.32
C ALA A 3 -18.02 -0.83 0.02
N THR A 4 -17.23 0.23 -0.13
CA THR A 4 -15.77 0.14 -0.22
C THR A 4 -15.16 0.46 1.13
N ALA A 5 -14.20 -0.37 1.56
CA ALA A 5 -13.38 -0.14 2.74
C ALA A 5 -11.94 0.09 2.31
N SER A 6 -11.32 1.12 2.87
CA SER A 6 -9.90 1.42 2.69
C SER A 6 -9.14 1.04 3.96
N ILE A 7 -8.15 0.16 3.83
CA ILE A 7 -7.30 -0.30 4.94
C ILE A 7 -5.90 0.28 4.71
N PRO A 8 -5.46 1.28 5.50
CA PRO A 8 -4.13 1.84 5.36
C PRO A 8 -3.05 0.81 5.77
N VAL A 9 -1.97 0.77 4.99
CA VAL A 9 -0.82 -0.10 5.19
C VAL A 9 0.32 0.73 5.75
N TYR A 10 0.86 0.30 6.89
CA TYR A 10 1.98 0.95 7.55
C TYR A 10 3.22 0.03 7.54
N LEU A 11 4.37 0.59 7.18
CA LEU A 11 5.66 -0.08 7.26
C LEU A 11 6.46 0.49 8.44
N SER A 12 6.99 -0.41 9.26
CA SER A 12 7.94 -0.06 10.32
C SER A 12 9.23 -0.82 10.10
N ILE A 13 10.34 -0.11 9.90
CA ILE A 13 11.68 -0.69 9.72
C ILE A 13 12.49 -0.45 11.00
N GLY A 14 12.91 -1.54 11.65
CA GLY A 14 13.68 -1.47 12.90
C GLY A 14 12.87 -0.89 14.06
N ALA A 15 13.47 0.04 14.82
CA ALA A 15 12.82 0.76 15.93
C ALA A 15 12.22 2.12 15.51
N GLY A 16 12.08 2.37 14.20
CA GLY A 16 11.57 3.61 13.66
C GLY A 16 10.05 3.78 13.84
N SER A 17 9.57 4.97 13.50
CA SER A 17 8.14 5.27 13.43
C SER A 17 7.49 4.53 12.27
N ALA A 18 6.29 4.00 12.47
CA ALA A 18 5.51 3.40 11.39
C ALA A 18 5.13 4.50 10.37
N MET A 19 5.46 4.27 9.11
CA MET A 19 5.14 5.16 8.00
C MET A 19 4.01 4.58 7.17
N GLU A 20 3.02 5.40 6.83
CA GLU A 20 1.97 4.98 5.89
C GLU A 20 2.58 4.86 4.49
N ILE A 21 2.42 3.69 3.89
CA ILE A 21 3.04 3.35 2.60
C ILE A 21 2.01 3.10 1.49
N GLY A 22 0.73 2.99 1.84
CA GLY A 22 -0.35 2.78 0.88
C GLY A 22 -1.65 2.40 1.57
N ALA A 23 -2.67 2.01 0.79
CA ALA A 23 -3.93 1.50 1.31
C ALA A 23 -4.47 0.38 0.42
N ILE A 24 -5.14 -0.60 1.04
CA ILE A 24 -5.86 -1.68 0.36
C ILE A 24 -7.32 -1.24 0.22
N GLU A 25 -7.79 -1.11 -1.02
CA GLU A 25 -9.21 -0.89 -1.28
C GLU A 25 -9.93 -2.23 -1.48
N LEU A 26 -10.90 -2.53 -0.61
CA LEU A 26 -11.72 -3.73 -0.68
C LEU A 26 -13.17 -3.36 -0.95
N THR A 27 -13.79 -4.08 -1.88
CA THR A 27 -15.21 -3.91 -2.18
C THR A 27 -16.01 -5.04 -1.54
N ALA A 28 -17.09 -4.69 -0.84
CA ALA A 28 -18.00 -5.66 -0.26
C ALA A 28 -18.73 -6.45 -1.35
N ASP A 29 -18.93 -7.74 -1.10
CA ASP A 29 -19.72 -8.61 -1.96
C ASP A 29 -21.23 -8.29 -1.88
N ALA A 30 -22.05 -9.03 -2.64
CA ALA A 30 -23.50 -8.85 -2.64
C ALA A 30 -24.17 -9.15 -1.29
N ALA A 31 -23.48 -9.85 -0.38
CA ALA A 31 -23.91 -10.12 0.99
C ALA A 31 -23.43 -9.05 1.99
N GLY A 32 -22.67 -8.04 1.54
CA GLY A 32 -22.10 -7.00 2.39
C GLY A 32 -20.87 -7.46 3.17
N THR A 33 -20.27 -8.59 2.80
CA THR A 33 -19.05 -9.11 3.43
C THR A 33 -17.83 -8.61 2.68
N ILE A 34 -16.82 -8.18 3.43
CA ILE A 34 -15.51 -7.83 2.89
C ILE A 34 -14.55 -8.98 3.21
N THR A 35 -13.98 -9.59 2.19
CA THR A 35 -12.98 -10.65 2.35
C THR A 35 -11.61 -10.10 1.98
N LEU A 36 -10.69 -10.08 2.95
CA LEU A 36 -9.29 -9.79 2.70
C LEU A 36 -8.58 -11.10 2.35
N THR A 37 -7.97 -11.16 1.17
CA THR A 37 -7.17 -12.31 0.75
C THR A 37 -5.68 -12.00 0.80
N THR A 38 -4.86 -13.05 0.85
CA THR A 38 -3.41 -12.91 0.74
C THR A 38 -2.97 -12.31 -0.59
N LEU A 39 -3.78 -12.44 -1.65
CA LEU A 39 -3.52 -11.82 -2.94
C LEU A 39 -3.66 -10.29 -2.87
N ASP A 40 -4.66 -9.78 -2.14
CA ASP A 40 -4.85 -8.34 -1.96
C ASP A 40 -3.67 -7.72 -1.19
N VAL A 41 -3.20 -8.43 -0.17
CA VAL A 41 -2.01 -8.03 0.60
C VAL A 41 -0.76 -8.05 -0.29
N ALA A 42 -0.58 -9.09 -1.11
CA ALA A 42 0.56 -9.19 -2.02
C ALA A 42 0.54 -8.09 -3.10
N ALA A 43 -0.65 -7.75 -3.62
CA ALA A 43 -0.81 -6.67 -4.59
C ALA A 43 -0.44 -5.31 -3.97
N ALA A 44 -0.94 -5.01 -2.76
CA ALA A 44 -0.64 -3.75 -2.08
C ALA A 44 0.84 -3.61 -1.70
N LEU A 45 1.48 -4.69 -1.25
CA LEU A 45 2.92 -4.70 -0.97
C LEU A 45 3.74 -4.47 -2.24
N ARG A 46 3.31 -5.03 -3.37
CA ARG A 46 3.98 -4.86 -4.66
C ARG A 46 3.83 -3.44 -5.18
N GLU A 47 2.61 -2.88 -5.16
CA GLU A 47 2.37 -1.48 -5.53
C GLU A 47 3.19 -0.52 -4.66
N THR A 48 3.28 -0.81 -3.37
CA THR A 48 4.15 -0.06 -2.47
C THR A 48 5.62 -0.17 -2.86
N ALA A 49 6.11 -1.39 -3.15
CA ALA A 49 7.49 -1.60 -3.57
C ALA A 49 7.81 -0.83 -4.86
N ASP A 50 6.92 -0.87 -5.85
CA ASP A 50 7.03 -0.15 -7.10
C ASP A 50 7.03 1.39 -6.87
N ALA A 51 6.18 1.87 -5.96
CA ALA A 51 6.13 3.29 -5.58
C ALA A 51 7.42 3.75 -4.86
N MET A 52 7.97 2.92 -3.97
CA MET A 52 9.25 3.19 -3.29
C MET A 52 10.41 3.16 -4.27
N GLU A 53 10.44 2.22 -5.21
CA GLU A 53 11.48 2.14 -6.25
C GLU A 53 11.40 3.35 -7.19
N ALA A 54 10.20 3.78 -7.58
CA ALA A 54 9.98 4.99 -8.35
C ALA A 54 10.38 6.26 -7.58
N ALA A 55 10.15 6.32 -6.27
CA ALA A 55 10.59 7.42 -5.42
C ALA A 55 12.12 7.46 -5.29
N ALA A 56 12.75 6.31 -5.05
CA ALA A 56 14.20 6.17 -4.98
C ALA A 56 14.89 6.54 -6.30
N ALA A 57 14.29 6.17 -7.44
CA ALA A 57 14.78 6.56 -8.76
C ALA A 57 14.75 8.08 -8.96
N LYS A 58 13.73 8.77 -8.45
CA LYS A 58 13.63 10.24 -8.51
C LYS A 58 14.62 10.95 -7.58
N GLU A 59 14.92 10.38 -6.42
CA GLU A 59 15.96 10.92 -5.52
C GLU A 59 17.37 10.71 -6.08
N ALA A 60 17.62 9.60 -6.79
CA ALA A 60 18.88 9.35 -7.46
C ALA A 60 19.14 10.31 -8.65
N ASP A 61 18.09 10.73 -9.36
CA ASP A 61 18.19 11.68 -10.48
C ASP A 61 18.30 13.15 -10.03
N GLY A 62 17.90 13.45 -8.79
CA GLY A 62 18.00 14.79 -8.15
C GLY A 62 19.36 15.11 -7.52
N GLY A 63 20.33 14.20 -7.61
CA GLY A 63 21.70 14.39 -7.14
C GLY A 63 22.53 15.25 -8.07
N THR A 64 22.31 16.56 -8.10
CA THR A 64 23.29 17.54 -8.60
C THR A 64 23.37 18.71 -7.61
N PRO A 65 24.55 18.89 -7.00
CA PRO A 65 25.29 20.13 -7.21
C PRO A 65 26.53 19.93 -8.08
#